data_AF-A0A0F8ZSP9-F1
#
_entry.id   AF-A0A0F8ZSP9-F1
#
_cell.length_a   1.000
_cell.length_b   1.000
_cell.length_c   1.000
_cell.angle_alpha   90.00
_cell.angle_beta   90.00
_cell.angle_gamma   90.00
#
_symmetry.space_group_name_H-M   'P 1'
#
loop_
_entity.id
_entity.type
_entity.pdbx_description
1 polymer ?
#
loop_
_entity_poly.entity_id
_entity_poly.type
_entity_poly.pdbx_seq_one_letter_code
_entity_poly.pdbx_strand_id
1 'polypeptide(L)'
;MDERELLVLKTIYFEPNPTRMRISELTHMSTVLVSNILRNLEKSGHIRKEGKTKTSGGRPSILYSIDPDIGVFLGISVRTDSFTISVLNTTGEIIKTLDYGLTLSSQPEEHVDNIVSRVSSETERLIQQLESKYKPLALGISVPGMVDTENGIWQHGLQLTGITGVNLRDILQNRLNIPGYIEDQSRASTLYEMRRGEGRDVQNWVLLYLGNGIGTGIVIRGELYRGHRGISGEIGHLVVNKEGIRCSCGNIGCFETILSVPGILRHFRQRLDEGVMSSLQKYHQNDSDNLSLEKIRNAATERDKLTLSTLFDIGLFLGDACIKLIKIL
;
A
#
# COMPACT_ATOMS: atom_id res chain seq x y z
N MET A 1 21.23 -20.02 1.73
CA MET A 1 20.52 -19.96 3.02
C MET A 1 19.55 -21.12 3.04
N ASP A 2 19.60 -21.95 4.07
CA ASP A 2 18.63 -23.06 4.22
C ASP A 2 17.33 -22.57 4.89
N GLU A 3 16.35 -23.46 5.01
CA GLU A 3 15.03 -23.16 5.57
C GLU A 3 15.08 -22.74 7.06
N ARG A 4 16.04 -23.28 7.82
CA ARG A 4 16.21 -22.98 9.25
C ARG A 4 16.90 -21.64 9.45
N GLU A 5 17.93 -21.35 8.66
CA GLU A 5 18.57 -20.04 8.60
C GLU A 5 17.55 -18.96 8.22
N LEU A 6 16.68 -19.24 7.24
CA LEU A 6 15.61 -18.33 6.84
C LEU A 6 14.60 -18.11 7.97
N LEU A 7 14.20 -19.15 8.70
CA LEU A 7 13.29 -19.02 9.84
C LEU A 7 13.89 -18.16 10.94
N VAL A 8 15.16 -18.38 11.31
CA VAL A 8 15.86 -17.55 12.30
C VAL A 8 15.99 -16.10 11.82
N LEU A 9 16.33 -15.89 10.55
CA LEU A 9 16.44 -14.54 9.99
C LEU A 9 15.09 -13.81 10.00
N LYS A 10 13.99 -14.50 9.63
CA LYS A 10 12.63 -13.97 9.73
C LYS A 10 12.27 -13.60 11.18
N THR A 11 12.60 -14.45 12.15
CA THR A 11 12.39 -14.15 13.56
C THR A 11 13.12 -12.87 13.98
N ILE A 12 14.39 -12.69 13.57
CA ILE A 12 15.16 -11.47 13.88
C ILE A 12 14.60 -10.24 13.16
N TYR A 13 14.02 -10.40 11.97
CA TYR A 13 13.42 -9.31 11.20
C TYR A 13 12.12 -8.79 11.82
N PHE A 14 11.27 -9.69 12.36
CA PHE A 14 9.96 -9.32 12.90
C PHE A 14 9.93 -9.08 14.41
N GLU A 15 10.86 -9.67 15.18
CA GLU A 15 11.00 -9.38 16.59
C GLU A 15 12.02 -8.25 16.81
N PRO A 16 11.71 -7.21 17.61
CA PRO A 16 12.68 -6.17 17.91
C PRO A 16 13.84 -6.71 18.76
N ASN A 17 15.04 -6.70 18.20
CA ASN A 17 16.31 -6.98 18.90
C ASN A 17 16.29 -8.25 19.78
N PRO A 18 15.88 -9.43 19.27
CA PRO A 18 15.71 -10.61 20.12
C PRO A 18 17.04 -11.16 20.64
N THR A 19 16.99 -11.79 21.82
CA THR A 19 18.12 -12.57 22.34
C THR A 19 18.15 -13.96 21.71
N ARG A 20 19.30 -14.65 21.76
CA ARG A 20 19.40 -16.06 21.35
C ARG A 20 18.33 -16.96 22.02
N MET A 21 18.02 -16.72 23.29
CA MET A 21 17.02 -17.49 24.02
C MET A 21 15.63 -17.25 23.45
N ARG A 22 15.26 -15.98 23.21
CA ARG A 22 13.99 -15.61 22.57
C ARG A 22 13.83 -16.21 21.17
N ILE A 23 14.90 -16.21 20.37
CA ILE A 23 14.91 -16.85 19.05
C ILE A 23 14.69 -18.36 19.18
N SER A 24 15.35 -19.01 20.14
CA SER A 24 15.18 -20.44 20.41
C SER A 24 13.75 -20.80 20.81
N GLU A 25 13.10 -19.98 21.64
CA GLU A 25 11.69 -20.14 22.03
C GLU A 25 10.74 -20.03 20.82
N LEU A 26 10.89 -18.96 20.02
CA LEU A 26 10.00 -18.67 18.89
C LEU A 26 10.16 -19.64 17.72
N THR A 27 11.36 -20.17 17.52
CA THR A 27 11.65 -21.12 16.44
C THR A 27 11.53 -22.58 16.87
N HIS A 28 11.30 -22.84 18.15
CA HIS A 28 11.32 -24.18 18.76
C HIS A 28 12.63 -24.99 18.47
N MET A 29 13.74 -24.29 18.26
CA MET A 29 15.05 -24.90 18.01
C MET A 29 15.90 -24.92 19.28
N SER A 30 16.84 -25.86 19.39
CA SER A 30 17.79 -25.87 20.51
C SER A 30 18.72 -24.66 20.47
N THR A 31 19.12 -24.17 21.64
CA THR A 31 20.04 -23.01 21.75
C THR A 31 21.40 -23.25 21.08
N VAL A 32 21.87 -24.50 21.01
CA VAL A 32 23.09 -24.89 20.29
C VAL A 32 22.92 -24.70 18.79
N LEU A 33 21.81 -25.17 18.22
CA LEU A 33 21.51 -25.01 16.79
C LEU A 33 21.35 -23.52 16.43
N VAL A 34 20.56 -22.77 17.19
CA VAL A 34 20.40 -21.32 16.99
C VAL A 34 21.76 -20.62 17.08
N SER A 35 22.63 -21.01 18.01
CA SER A 35 23.98 -20.42 18.11
C SER A 35 24.85 -20.70 16.88
N ASN A 36 24.68 -21.84 16.21
CA ASN A 36 25.39 -22.14 14.97
C ASN A 36 24.85 -21.28 13.82
N ILE A 37 23.52 -21.20 13.68
CA ILE A 37 22.84 -20.39 12.66
C ILE A 37 23.20 -18.91 12.80
N LEU A 38 23.14 -18.36 14.02
CA LEU A 38 23.51 -16.97 14.29
C LEU A 38 24.97 -16.68 13.89
N ARG A 39 25.90 -17.61 14.12
CA ARG A 39 27.29 -17.46 13.69
C ARG A 39 27.43 -17.44 12.17
N ASN A 40 26.67 -18.27 11.45
CA ASN A 40 26.66 -18.28 9.98
C ASN A 40 26.07 -16.99 9.41
N LEU A 41 24.93 -16.55 9.95
CA LEU A 41 24.27 -15.31 9.53
C LEU A 41 25.14 -14.08 9.82
N GLU A 42 25.83 -14.04 10.97
CA GLU A 42 26.78 -12.98 11.31
C GLU A 42 27.99 -13.00 10.36
N LYS A 43 28.58 -14.18 10.13
CA LYS A 43 29.74 -14.33 9.22
C LYS A 43 29.40 -13.94 7.78
N SER A 44 28.15 -14.13 7.36
CA SER A 44 27.67 -13.77 6.02
C SER A 44 27.11 -12.35 5.94
N GLY A 45 27.15 -11.58 7.03
CA GLY A 45 26.74 -10.17 7.05
C GLY A 45 25.23 -9.94 7.03
N HIS A 46 24.40 -10.95 7.33
CA HIS A 46 22.94 -10.79 7.36
C HIS A 46 22.42 -10.21 8.68
N ILE A 47 23.18 -10.39 9.76
CA ILE A 47 22.82 -9.91 11.10
C ILE A 47 24.03 -9.31 11.80
N ARG A 48 23.76 -8.45 12.78
CA ARG A 48 24.75 -7.86 13.67
C ARG A 48 24.32 -7.97 15.13
N LYS A 49 25.28 -7.76 16.04
CA LYS A 49 25.03 -7.71 17.48
C LYS A 49 24.67 -6.28 17.89
N GLU A 50 23.45 -6.07 18.36
CA GLU A 50 22.94 -4.76 18.79
C GLU A 50 23.12 -4.56 20.31
N GLY A 51 24.35 -4.73 20.77
CA GLY A 51 24.70 -4.59 22.18
C GLY A 51 24.21 -5.74 23.08
N LYS A 52 23.89 -5.41 24.34
CA LYS A 52 23.50 -6.38 25.38
C LYS A 52 22.28 -5.89 26.16
N THR A 53 21.49 -6.83 26.68
CA THR A 53 20.38 -6.54 27.60
C THR A 53 20.84 -5.76 28.83
N LYS A 54 20.08 -4.75 29.26
CA LYS A 54 20.27 -4.13 30.58
C LYS A 54 19.71 -5.06 31.65
N THR A 55 20.52 -5.49 32.61
CA THR A 55 20.12 -6.41 33.68
C THR A 55 20.49 -5.85 35.05
N SER A 56 19.59 -5.93 36.04
CA SER A 56 19.86 -5.61 37.45
C SER A 56 20.59 -6.73 38.21
N GLY A 57 20.70 -7.92 37.60
CA GLY A 57 21.47 -9.08 38.06
C GLY A 57 21.48 -10.19 36.99
N GLY A 58 22.52 -11.03 36.97
CA GLY A 58 22.73 -12.07 35.95
C GLY A 58 23.66 -11.65 34.79
N ARG A 59 24.03 -12.59 33.92
CA ARG A 59 24.91 -12.32 32.77
C ARG A 59 24.11 -11.64 31.64
N PRO A 60 24.49 -10.43 31.20
CA PRO A 60 23.82 -9.76 30.08
C PRO A 60 23.84 -10.62 28.81
N SER A 61 22.68 -10.73 28.15
CA SER A 61 22.51 -11.45 26.89
C SER A 61 22.74 -10.54 25.69
N ILE A 62 23.26 -11.09 24.60
CA ILE A 62 23.46 -10.37 23.34
C ILE A 62 22.12 -10.19 22.63
N LEU A 63 21.89 -9.01 22.08
CA LEU A 63 20.76 -8.69 21.21
C LEU A 63 21.21 -8.79 19.76
N TYR A 64 20.33 -9.27 18.88
CA TYR A 64 20.62 -9.44 17.46
C TYR A 64 19.65 -8.61 16.61
N SER A 65 20.15 -8.04 15.53
CA SER A 65 19.35 -7.30 14.54
C SER A 65 19.79 -7.67 13.13
N ILE A 66 18.92 -7.39 12.16
CA ILE A 66 19.28 -7.44 10.74
C ILE A 66 20.32 -6.37 10.47
N ASP A 67 21.35 -6.70 9.68
CA ASP A 67 22.29 -5.69 9.23
C ASP A 67 21.60 -4.80 8.17
N PRO A 68 21.36 -3.50 8.44
CA PRO A 68 20.64 -2.63 7.51
C PRO A 68 21.32 -2.51 6.14
N ASP A 69 22.64 -2.71 6.06
CA ASP A 69 23.47 -2.37 4.91
C ASP A 69 23.72 -3.54 3.95
N ILE A 70 23.01 -4.68 4.10
CA ILE A 70 23.05 -5.82 3.16
C ILE A 70 22.73 -5.38 1.73
N GLY A 71 21.85 -4.39 1.59
CA GLY A 71 21.36 -3.86 0.32
C GLY A 71 20.13 -3.00 0.52
N VAL A 72 19.40 -2.76 -0.56
CA VAL A 72 18.19 -1.92 -0.55
C VAL A 72 17.01 -2.59 -1.24
N PHE A 73 15.81 -2.29 -0.76
CA PHE A 73 14.55 -2.56 -1.43
C PHE A 73 14.05 -1.30 -2.11
N LEU A 74 13.38 -1.47 -3.26
CA LEU A 74 12.74 -0.38 -3.98
C LEU A 74 11.22 -0.55 -3.87
N GLY A 75 10.54 0.37 -3.21
CA GLY A 75 9.08 0.44 -3.17
C GLY A 75 8.56 1.44 -4.20
N ILE A 76 7.69 1.01 -5.09
CA ILE A 76 7.09 1.85 -6.14
C ILE A 76 5.59 1.92 -5.89
N SER A 77 5.02 3.12 -5.82
CA SER A 77 3.58 3.33 -5.71
C SER A 77 3.10 4.11 -6.93
N VAL A 78 2.37 3.45 -7.82
CA VAL A 78 1.81 4.05 -9.04
C VAL A 78 0.45 4.65 -8.70
N ARG A 79 0.19 5.89 -9.12
CA ARG A 79 -1.10 6.58 -9.05
C ARG A 79 -1.54 6.96 -10.47
N THR A 80 -2.66 7.68 -10.57
CA THR A 80 -3.25 8.07 -11.87
C THR A 80 -2.39 9.05 -12.67
N ASP A 81 -1.69 9.95 -11.99
CA ASP A 81 -0.96 11.09 -12.58
C ASP A 81 0.50 11.18 -12.12
N SER A 82 0.94 10.21 -11.32
CA SER A 82 2.23 10.24 -10.65
C SER A 82 2.62 8.85 -10.17
N PHE A 83 3.88 8.69 -9.80
CA PHE A 83 4.35 7.56 -9.03
C PHE A 83 5.46 7.99 -8.08
N THR A 84 5.64 7.23 -7.02
CA THR A 84 6.67 7.46 -6.01
C THR A 84 7.61 6.26 -5.98
N ILE A 85 8.93 6.50 -5.92
CA ILE A 85 9.93 5.47 -5.63
C ILE A 85 10.56 5.76 -4.27
N SER A 86 10.46 4.81 -3.35
CA SER A 86 11.14 4.82 -2.05
C SER A 86 12.24 3.76 -2.02
N VAL A 87 13.42 4.16 -1.57
CA VAL A 87 14.56 3.29 -1.30
C VAL A 87 14.56 2.98 0.19
N LEU A 88 14.49 1.69 0.53
CA LEU A 88 14.51 1.23 1.91
C LEU A 88 15.77 0.41 2.16
N ASN A 89 16.39 0.55 3.32
CA ASN A 89 17.41 -0.40 3.76
C ASN A 89 16.76 -1.75 4.12
N THR A 90 17.56 -2.74 4.51
CA THR A 90 17.01 -4.07 4.81
C THR A 90 16.27 -4.17 6.14
N THR A 91 16.32 -3.16 7.02
CA THR A 91 15.43 -3.05 8.19
C THR A 91 14.11 -2.36 7.84
N GLY A 92 13.95 -1.91 6.59
CA GLY A 92 12.75 -1.23 6.08
C GLY A 92 12.65 0.24 6.46
N GLU A 93 13.76 0.87 6.86
CA GLU A 93 13.83 2.32 7.03
C GLU A 93 14.01 3.00 5.67
N ILE A 94 13.28 4.09 5.46
CA ILE A 94 13.35 4.86 4.22
C ILE A 94 14.66 5.66 4.19
N ILE A 95 15.50 5.39 3.21
CA ILE A 95 16.73 6.14 2.92
C ILE A 95 16.40 7.37 2.08
N LYS A 96 15.53 7.20 1.07
CA LYS A 96 15.21 8.23 0.08
C LYS A 96 13.83 7.97 -0.51
N THR A 97 13.09 9.04 -0.78
CA THR A 97 11.83 9.00 -1.54
C THR A 97 11.90 10.04 -2.66
N LEU A 98 11.45 9.66 -3.85
CA LEU A 98 11.37 10.51 -5.02
C LEU A 98 9.98 10.40 -5.65
N ASP A 99 9.40 11.54 -5.99
CA ASP A 99 8.11 11.64 -6.66
C ASP A 99 8.30 12.05 -8.12
N TYR A 100 7.52 11.43 -9.00
CA TYR A 100 7.57 11.66 -10.42
C TYR A 100 6.16 11.87 -10.96
N GLY A 101 6.02 12.82 -11.88
CA GLY A 101 4.81 12.96 -12.69
C GLY A 101 4.70 11.82 -13.71
N LEU A 102 3.45 11.47 -14.03
CA LEU A 102 3.08 10.50 -15.04
C LEU A 102 2.08 11.15 -16.00
N THR A 103 2.48 11.32 -17.25
CA THR A 103 1.60 11.82 -18.30
C THR A 103 1.10 10.62 -19.11
N LEU A 104 -0.19 10.36 -19.01
CA LEU A 104 -0.84 9.33 -19.82
C LEU A 104 -1.19 9.86 -21.19
N SER A 105 -1.14 8.98 -22.19
CA SER A 105 -1.63 9.28 -23.54
C SER A 105 -3.13 9.55 -23.52
N SER A 106 -3.63 10.18 -24.58
CA SER A 106 -5.08 10.21 -24.82
C SER A 106 -5.65 8.84 -25.23
N GLN A 107 -4.78 7.92 -25.67
CA GLN A 107 -5.12 6.58 -26.10
C GLN A 107 -4.90 5.58 -24.94
N PRO A 108 -5.97 4.96 -24.40
CA PRO A 108 -5.88 4.03 -23.28
C PRO A 108 -4.91 2.85 -23.51
N GLU A 109 -4.82 2.36 -24.73
CA GLU A 109 -3.92 1.28 -25.14
C GLU A 109 -2.44 1.59 -24.92
N GLU A 110 -2.04 2.86 -24.92
CA GLU A 110 -0.66 3.29 -24.70
C GLU A 110 -0.32 3.49 -23.21
N HIS A 111 -1.31 3.44 -22.31
CA HIS A 111 -1.10 3.74 -20.88
C HIS A 111 -0.09 2.80 -20.22
N VAL A 112 -0.18 1.49 -20.51
CA VAL A 112 0.72 0.49 -19.94
C VAL A 112 2.16 0.78 -20.34
N ASP A 113 2.41 1.02 -21.63
CA ASP A 113 3.76 1.27 -22.13
C ASP A 113 4.33 2.58 -21.58
N ASN A 114 3.51 3.63 -21.48
CA ASN A 114 3.91 4.90 -20.85
C ASN A 114 4.31 4.71 -19.39
N ILE A 115 3.49 3.99 -18.60
CA ILE A 115 3.75 3.68 -17.19
C ILE A 115 5.04 2.86 -17.07
N VAL A 116 5.13 1.72 -17.76
CA VAL A 116 6.26 0.81 -17.67
C VAL A 116 7.54 1.50 -18.10
N SER A 117 7.54 2.22 -19.23
CA SER A 117 8.70 2.96 -19.72
C SER A 117 9.17 3.99 -18.70
N ARG A 118 8.25 4.82 -18.21
CA ARG A 118 8.58 5.88 -17.26
C ARG A 118 9.11 5.32 -15.95
N VAL A 119 8.38 4.36 -15.34
CA VAL A 119 8.77 3.73 -14.08
C VAL A 119 10.12 3.03 -14.21
N SER A 120 10.34 2.25 -15.28
CA SER A 120 11.61 1.55 -15.50
C SER A 120 12.76 2.54 -15.65
N SER A 121 12.61 3.56 -16.50
CA SER A 121 13.67 4.54 -16.76
C SER A 121 14.10 5.32 -15.52
N GLU A 122 13.16 5.76 -14.67
CA GLU A 122 13.49 6.49 -13.46
C GLU A 122 14.03 5.56 -12.36
N THR A 123 13.59 4.30 -12.34
CA THR A 123 14.12 3.27 -11.43
C THR A 123 15.56 2.89 -11.80
N GLU A 124 15.88 2.70 -13.09
CA GLU A 124 17.24 2.43 -13.57
C GLU A 124 18.20 3.55 -13.22
N ARG A 125 17.80 4.81 -13.44
CA ARG A 125 18.60 5.98 -13.05
C ARG A 125 18.86 6.00 -11.55
N LEU A 126 17.86 5.68 -10.74
CA LEU A 126 18.02 5.62 -9.30
C LEU A 126 18.95 4.47 -8.88
N ILE A 127 18.82 3.29 -9.49
CA ILE A 127 19.72 2.16 -9.26
C ILE A 127 21.16 2.54 -9.56
N GLN A 128 21.44 3.13 -10.72
CA GLN A 128 22.79 3.58 -11.11
C GLN A 128 23.39 4.57 -10.10
N GLN A 129 22.58 5.46 -9.53
CA GLN A 129 23.03 6.38 -8.47
C GLN A 129 23.39 5.64 -7.17
N LEU A 130 22.72 4.52 -6.88
CA LEU A 130 22.87 3.75 -5.65
C LEU A 130 23.95 2.67 -5.74
N GLU A 131 24.25 2.13 -6.92
CA GLU A 131 25.11 0.95 -7.13
C GLU A 131 26.51 1.08 -6.50
N SER A 132 27.04 2.30 -6.39
CA SER A 132 28.31 2.56 -5.72
C SER A 132 28.30 2.27 -4.21
N LYS A 133 27.11 2.24 -3.58
CA LYS A 133 26.94 2.14 -2.13
C LYS A 133 26.02 0.98 -1.71
N TYR A 134 25.00 0.67 -2.50
CA TYR A 134 23.97 -0.30 -2.14
C TYR A 134 23.65 -1.23 -3.30
N LYS A 135 23.45 -2.51 -2.98
CA LYS A 135 22.94 -3.52 -3.91
C LYS A 135 21.40 -3.53 -3.88
N PRO A 136 20.69 -3.34 -5.00
CA PRO A 136 19.26 -3.59 -5.06
C PRO A 136 18.95 -5.07 -4.85
N LEU A 137 18.07 -5.39 -3.90
CA LEU A 137 17.71 -6.76 -3.54
C LEU A 137 16.39 -7.21 -4.17
N ALA A 138 15.39 -6.32 -4.16
CA ALA A 138 14.09 -6.55 -4.78
C ALA A 138 13.36 -5.22 -5.02
N LEU A 139 12.37 -5.25 -5.91
CA LEU A 139 11.41 -4.18 -6.10
C LEU A 139 10.00 -4.67 -5.77
N GLY A 140 9.23 -3.83 -5.05
CA GLY A 140 7.80 -4.02 -4.84
C GLY A 140 7.06 -2.87 -5.50
N ILE A 141 6.06 -3.16 -6.32
CA ILE A 141 5.22 -2.16 -6.97
C ILE A 141 3.76 -2.32 -6.52
N SER A 142 3.16 -1.24 -6.04
CA SER A 142 1.73 -1.16 -5.81
C SER A 142 1.05 -0.38 -6.93
N VAL A 143 -0.06 -0.92 -7.44
CA VAL A 143 -0.82 -0.35 -8.55
C VAL A 143 -2.30 -0.24 -8.20
N PRO A 144 -3.03 0.74 -8.76
CA PRO A 144 -4.45 0.87 -8.53
C PRO A 144 -5.20 -0.22 -9.31
N GLY A 145 -6.16 -0.87 -8.65
CA GLY A 145 -7.06 -1.84 -9.24
C GLY A 145 -6.72 -3.29 -8.91
N MET A 146 -7.23 -4.21 -9.72
CA MET A 146 -7.20 -5.65 -9.41
C MET A 146 -5.85 -6.27 -9.77
N VAL A 147 -5.26 -7.02 -8.84
CA VAL A 147 -3.93 -7.62 -8.99
C VAL A 147 -3.95 -9.09 -8.62
N ASP A 148 -3.50 -9.94 -9.53
CA ASP A 148 -3.10 -11.30 -9.24
C ASP A 148 -1.65 -11.30 -8.73
N THR A 149 -1.50 -11.25 -7.40
CA THR A 149 -0.19 -11.21 -6.73
C THR A 149 0.64 -12.46 -7.03
N GLU A 150 -0.01 -13.62 -7.17
CA GLU A 150 0.65 -14.92 -7.37
C GLU A 150 1.28 -14.98 -8.76
N ASN A 151 0.50 -14.64 -9.79
CA ASN A 151 0.96 -14.64 -11.18
C ASN A 151 1.67 -13.35 -11.61
N GLY A 152 1.66 -12.31 -10.77
CA GLY A 152 2.32 -11.04 -11.08
C GLY A 152 1.58 -10.17 -12.09
N ILE A 153 0.26 -10.35 -12.21
CA ILE A 153 -0.57 -9.77 -13.26
C ILE A 153 -1.41 -8.61 -12.71
N TRP A 154 -1.30 -7.44 -13.34
CA TRP A 154 -2.26 -6.35 -13.19
C TRP A 154 -3.50 -6.69 -14.02
N GLN A 155 -4.50 -7.27 -13.35
CA GLN A 155 -5.69 -7.79 -14.00
C GLN A 155 -6.51 -6.66 -14.62
N HIS A 156 -6.77 -5.57 -13.88
CA HIS A 156 -7.51 -4.41 -14.34
C HIS A 156 -7.07 -3.12 -13.65
N GLY A 157 -6.75 -2.08 -14.43
CA GLY A 157 -6.53 -0.72 -13.93
C GLY A 157 -7.86 0.03 -13.77
N LEU A 158 -8.51 -0.07 -12.60
CA LEU A 158 -9.87 0.46 -12.40
C LEU A 158 -9.95 1.99 -12.52
N GLN A 159 -8.87 2.70 -12.17
CA GLN A 159 -8.70 4.15 -12.33
C GLN A 159 -7.74 4.50 -13.48
N LEU A 160 -7.15 3.49 -14.14
CA LEU A 160 -6.20 3.61 -15.24
C LEU A 160 -6.68 2.76 -16.41
N THR A 161 -7.46 3.35 -17.30
CA THR A 161 -8.09 2.66 -18.42
C THR A 161 -7.05 2.04 -19.37
N GLY A 162 -7.48 1.06 -20.18
CA GLY A 162 -6.60 0.38 -21.15
C GLY A 162 -5.68 -0.68 -20.55
N ILE A 163 -5.73 -0.88 -19.23
CA ILE A 163 -4.93 -1.91 -18.54
C ILE A 163 -5.79 -3.14 -18.31
N THR A 164 -5.43 -4.25 -18.96
CA THR A 164 -6.08 -5.55 -18.73
C THR A 164 -5.09 -6.70 -18.94
N GLY A 165 -4.92 -7.54 -17.92
CA GLY A 165 -4.12 -8.78 -18.02
C GLY A 165 -2.61 -8.56 -18.24
N VAL A 166 -2.03 -7.49 -17.70
CA VAL A 166 -0.62 -7.15 -17.92
C VAL A 166 0.27 -7.89 -16.92
N ASN A 167 1.22 -8.70 -17.38
CA ASN A 167 2.23 -9.32 -16.53
C ASN A 167 3.34 -8.32 -16.15
N LEU A 168 2.96 -7.36 -15.31
CA LEU A 168 3.80 -6.23 -14.93
C LEU A 168 5.04 -6.67 -14.14
N ARG A 169 4.91 -7.72 -13.32
CA ARG A 169 6.06 -8.28 -12.59
C ARG A 169 7.16 -8.69 -13.56
N ASP A 170 6.85 -9.55 -14.52
CA ASP A 170 7.88 -10.09 -15.41
C ASP A 170 8.45 -9.02 -16.33
N ILE A 171 7.61 -8.08 -16.79
CA ILE A 171 8.06 -6.92 -17.57
C ILE A 171 9.12 -6.11 -16.79
N LEU A 172 8.84 -5.76 -15.52
CA LEU A 172 9.77 -4.97 -14.71
C LEU A 172 11.01 -5.79 -14.30
N GLN A 173 10.85 -7.06 -13.95
CA GLN A 173 11.99 -7.94 -13.64
C GLN A 173 12.95 -8.06 -14.82
N ASN A 174 12.43 -8.24 -16.03
CA ASN A 174 13.26 -8.38 -17.23
C ASN A 174 13.97 -7.07 -17.59
N ARG A 175 13.33 -5.92 -17.40
CA ARG A 175 13.95 -4.60 -17.66
C ARG A 175 15.01 -4.25 -16.62
N LEU A 176 14.70 -4.46 -15.34
CA LEU A 176 15.52 -3.99 -14.22
C LEU A 176 16.53 -5.03 -13.71
N ASN A 177 16.40 -6.29 -14.14
CA ASN A 177 17.22 -7.43 -13.69
C ASN A 177 17.26 -7.59 -12.15
N ILE A 178 16.12 -7.34 -11.50
CA ILE A 178 15.94 -7.41 -10.04
C ILE A 178 14.63 -8.16 -9.75
N PRO A 179 14.57 -9.03 -8.72
CA PRO A 179 13.33 -9.69 -8.32
C PRO A 179 12.20 -8.69 -8.04
N GLY A 180 11.00 -8.98 -8.55
CA GLY A 180 9.88 -8.07 -8.54
C GLY A 180 8.61 -8.67 -7.93
N TYR A 181 7.87 -7.82 -7.24
CA TYR A 181 6.59 -8.17 -6.62
C TYR A 181 5.58 -7.08 -6.95
N ILE A 182 4.34 -7.47 -7.23
CA ILE A 182 3.24 -6.54 -7.47
C ILE A 182 2.15 -6.78 -6.42
N GLU A 183 1.51 -5.71 -5.97
CA GLU A 183 0.35 -5.79 -5.08
C GLU A 183 -0.67 -4.70 -5.43
N ASP A 184 -1.93 -4.91 -5.06
CA ASP A 184 -2.91 -3.82 -5.04
C ASP A 184 -2.50 -2.76 -4.00
N GLN A 185 -2.82 -1.48 -4.27
CA GLN A 185 -2.54 -0.37 -3.34
C GLN A 185 -3.13 -0.59 -1.94
N SER A 186 -4.41 -0.96 -1.83
CA SER A 186 -5.07 -1.09 -0.53
C SER A 186 -4.50 -2.26 0.27
N ARG A 187 -4.19 -3.37 -0.40
CA ARG A 187 -3.48 -4.52 0.18
C ARG A 187 -2.03 -4.20 0.56
N ALA A 188 -1.31 -3.42 -0.24
CA ALA A 188 0.04 -2.96 0.10
C ALA A 188 0.04 -2.07 1.35
N SER A 189 -0.91 -1.13 1.47
CA SER A 189 -1.12 -0.35 2.70
C SER A 189 -1.47 -1.25 3.88
N THR A 190 -2.28 -2.29 3.66
CA THR A 190 -2.64 -3.24 4.72
C THR A 190 -1.41 -4.03 5.18
N LEU A 191 -0.55 -4.49 4.28
CA LEU A 191 0.72 -5.14 4.63
C LEU A 191 1.66 -4.22 5.43
N TYR A 192 1.64 -2.91 5.14
CA TYR A 192 2.38 -1.94 5.95
C TYR A 192 1.81 -1.86 7.37
N GLU A 193 0.51 -1.67 7.52
CA GLU A 193 -0.17 -1.60 8.83
C GLU A 193 0.00 -2.88 9.65
N MET A 194 -0.09 -4.06 9.01
CA MET A 194 0.18 -5.36 9.64
C MET A 194 1.60 -5.47 10.22
N ARG A 195 2.58 -4.80 9.61
CA ARG A 195 4.01 -5.01 9.94
C ARG A 195 4.62 -3.88 10.74
N ARG A 196 4.15 -2.65 10.56
CA ARG A 196 4.76 -1.43 11.11
C ARG A 196 3.77 -0.43 11.66
N GLY A 197 2.48 -0.58 11.39
CA GLY A 197 1.45 0.35 11.83
C GLY A 197 0.62 -0.18 13.00
N GLU A 198 -0.65 0.21 13.00
CA GLU A 198 -1.63 -0.06 14.07
C GLU A 198 -2.18 -1.49 14.01
N GLY A 199 -1.97 -2.19 12.89
CA GLY A 199 -2.47 -3.56 12.67
C GLY A 199 -1.58 -4.68 13.23
N ARG A 200 -0.41 -4.38 13.80
CA ARG A 200 0.60 -5.38 14.23
C ARG A 200 0.08 -6.40 15.26
N ASP A 201 -0.66 -5.92 16.25
CA ASP A 201 -1.13 -6.74 17.37
C ASP A 201 -2.61 -7.14 17.22
N VAL A 202 -3.21 -6.89 16.04
CA VAL A 202 -4.62 -7.14 15.76
C VAL A 202 -4.77 -8.29 14.76
N GLN A 203 -5.45 -9.34 15.18
CA GLN A 203 -5.57 -10.57 14.38
C GLN A 203 -6.64 -10.48 13.29
N ASN A 204 -7.71 -9.73 13.51
CA ASN A 204 -8.81 -9.61 12.57
C ASN A 204 -9.22 -8.14 12.44
N TRP A 205 -9.06 -7.58 11.25
CA TRP A 205 -9.37 -6.17 10.99
C TRP A 205 -9.44 -5.91 9.49
N VAL A 206 -9.96 -4.74 9.12
CA VAL A 206 -10.08 -4.29 7.74
C VAL A 206 -9.48 -2.91 7.62
N LEU A 207 -8.60 -2.73 6.64
CA LEU A 207 -8.21 -1.41 6.17
C LEU A 207 -9.24 -0.95 5.15
N LEU A 208 -9.80 0.25 5.34
CA LEU A 208 -10.60 0.91 4.31
C LEU A 208 -9.82 2.08 3.74
N TYR A 209 -9.39 1.95 2.49
CA TYR A 209 -8.72 3.01 1.75
C TYR A 209 -9.77 3.91 1.08
N LEU A 210 -9.73 5.21 1.40
CA LEU A 210 -10.58 6.24 0.83
C LEU A 210 -9.70 7.25 0.08
N GLY A 211 -9.71 7.20 -1.25
CA GLY A 211 -8.90 8.10 -2.09
C GLY A 211 -9.54 8.31 -3.46
N ASN A 212 -8.73 8.38 -4.51
CA ASN A 212 -9.24 8.46 -5.89
C ASN A 212 -10.08 7.23 -6.28
N GLY A 213 -9.85 6.11 -5.61
CA GLY A 213 -10.72 4.94 -5.60
C GLY A 213 -11.03 4.49 -4.18
N ILE A 214 -11.76 3.37 -4.07
CA ILE A 214 -12.08 2.74 -2.80
C ILE A 214 -11.59 1.29 -2.81
N GLY A 215 -10.74 0.94 -1.85
CA GLY A 215 -10.20 -0.40 -1.72
C GLY A 215 -10.18 -0.85 -0.26
N THR A 216 -10.06 -2.16 -0.05
CA THR A 216 -9.85 -2.72 1.29
C THR A 216 -8.80 -3.80 1.28
N GLY A 217 -8.02 -3.86 2.36
CA GLY A 217 -7.32 -5.08 2.72
C GLY A 217 -7.95 -5.69 3.96
N ILE A 218 -8.10 -7.00 3.93
CA ILE A 218 -8.77 -7.79 4.96
C ILE A 218 -7.72 -8.64 5.63
N VAL A 219 -7.65 -8.59 6.96
CA VAL A 219 -6.75 -9.43 7.76
C VAL A 219 -7.59 -10.38 8.60
N ILE A 220 -7.32 -11.68 8.49
CA ILE A 220 -8.00 -12.74 9.23
C ILE A 220 -6.93 -13.64 9.85
N ARG A 221 -6.98 -13.83 11.17
CA ARG A 221 -5.98 -14.60 11.95
C ARG A 221 -4.53 -14.16 11.69
N GLY A 222 -4.32 -12.84 11.60
CA GLY A 222 -3.00 -12.25 11.37
C GLY A 222 -2.49 -12.37 9.94
N GLU A 223 -3.28 -12.91 9.00
CA GLU A 223 -2.89 -13.10 7.61
C GLU A 223 -3.72 -12.23 6.68
N LEU A 224 -3.07 -11.68 5.64
CA LEU A 224 -3.76 -10.92 4.61
C LEU A 224 -4.61 -11.86 3.75
N TYR A 225 -5.92 -11.67 3.81
CA TYR A 225 -6.88 -12.36 2.97
C TYR A 225 -6.89 -11.74 1.56
N ARG A 226 -6.47 -12.52 0.55
CA ARG A 226 -6.44 -12.12 -0.87
C ARG A 226 -7.62 -12.65 -1.69
N GLY A 227 -8.39 -13.59 -1.13
CA GLY A 227 -9.43 -14.31 -1.86
C GLY A 227 -8.90 -15.10 -3.06
N HIS A 228 -9.81 -15.60 -3.89
CA HIS A 228 -9.45 -16.33 -5.12
C HIS A 228 -8.92 -15.35 -6.17
N ARG A 229 -7.72 -15.60 -6.72
CA ARG A 229 -7.06 -14.76 -7.75
C ARG A 229 -6.81 -13.30 -7.35
N GLY A 230 -6.75 -12.99 -6.05
CA GLY A 230 -6.37 -11.66 -5.57
C GLY A 230 -7.47 -10.60 -5.66
N ILE A 231 -8.74 -10.98 -5.87
CA ILE A 231 -9.86 -10.03 -6.07
C ILE A 231 -10.63 -9.71 -4.78
N SER A 232 -10.18 -10.18 -3.61
CA SER A 232 -10.83 -9.79 -2.35
C SER A 232 -10.60 -8.32 -2.06
N GLY A 233 -11.56 -7.69 -1.41
CA GLY A 233 -11.40 -6.33 -0.91
C GLY A 233 -11.84 -5.24 -1.89
N GLU A 234 -12.46 -5.63 -3.01
CA GLU A 234 -13.07 -4.74 -4.01
C GLU A 234 -14.42 -4.15 -3.54
N ILE A 235 -14.50 -3.72 -2.27
CA ILE A 235 -15.75 -3.18 -1.70
C ILE A 235 -16.22 -1.92 -2.41
N GLY A 236 -15.29 -1.15 -3.00
CA GLY A 236 -15.62 0.00 -3.83
C GLY A 236 -16.64 -0.32 -4.90
N HIS A 237 -16.71 -1.57 -5.37
CA HIS A 237 -17.61 -2.01 -6.42
C HIS A 237 -18.92 -2.65 -5.94
N LEU A 238 -19.18 -2.74 -4.63
CA LEU A 238 -20.49 -3.16 -4.14
C LEU A 238 -21.54 -2.11 -4.49
N VAL A 239 -22.64 -2.57 -5.09
CA VAL A 239 -23.78 -1.73 -5.45
C VAL A 239 -24.55 -1.32 -4.20
N VAL A 240 -24.67 0.00 -4.00
CA VAL A 240 -25.42 0.59 -2.88
C VAL A 240 -26.52 1.54 -3.30
N ASN A 241 -26.50 2.00 -4.56
CA ASN A 241 -27.57 2.79 -5.12
C ASN A 241 -27.90 2.28 -6.53
N LYS A 242 -28.99 1.52 -6.69
CA LYS A 242 -29.37 0.98 -8.02
C LYS A 242 -29.73 2.07 -9.04
N GLU A 243 -30.05 3.26 -8.57
CA GLU A 243 -30.37 4.45 -9.38
C GLU A 243 -29.19 5.42 -9.46
N GLY A 244 -28.00 4.98 -9.02
CA GLY A 244 -26.79 5.78 -9.05
C GLY A 244 -26.19 5.93 -10.45
N ILE A 245 -24.91 6.31 -10.49
CA ILE A 245 -24.18 6.48 -11.76
C ILE A 245 -23.43 5.21 -12.16
N ARG A 246 -23.08 5.10 -13.44
CA ARG A 246 -22.23 4.01 -13.93
C ARG A 246 -20.82 4.11 -13.34
N CYS A 247 -20.35 3.01 -12.77
CA CYS A 247 -18.99 2.82 -12.29
C CYS A 247 -18.08 2.32 -13.42
N SER A 248 -16.77 2.54 -13.31
CA SER A 248 -15.77 2.02 -14.26
C SER A 248 -15.76 0.49 -14.35
N CYS A 249 -16.16 -0.22 -13.28
CA CYS A 249 -16.35 -1.68 -13.31
C CYS A 249 -17.56 -2.14 -14.14
N GLY A 250 -18.39 -1.22 -14.65
CA GLY A 250 -19.58 -1.51 -15.48
C GLY A 250 -20.90 -1.52 -14.72
N ASN A 251 -20.89 -1.76 -13.40
CA ASN A 251 -22.08 -1.71 -12.54
C ASN A 251 -22.62 -0.27 -12.36
N ILE A 252 -23.82 -0.15 -11.79
CA ILE A 252 -24.46 1.14 -11.48
C ILE A 252 -24.54 1.32 -9.96
N GLY A 253 -24.10 2.49 -9.49
CA GLY A 253 -24.10 2.97 -8.11
C GLY A 253 -23.32 2.10 -7.13
N CYS A 254 -22.09 1.78 -7.53
CA CYS A 254 -21.07 1.25 -6.64
C CYS A 254 -20.69 2.26 -5.54
N PHE A 255 -20.24 1.77 -4.38
CA PHE A 255 -19.71 2.61 -3.29
C PHE A 255 -18.68 3.63 -3.75
N GLU A 256 -17.76 3.24 -4.63
CA GLU A 256 -16.71 4.09 -5.18
C GLU A 256 -17.29 5.32 -5.88
N THR A 257 -18.43 5.17 -6.54
CA THR A 257 -19.06 6.31 -7.20
C THR A 257 -19.46 7.38 -6.18
N ILE A 258 -19.71 7.04 -4.93
CA ILE A 258 -20.16 7.99 -3.89
C ILE A 258 -18.98 8.45 -3.03
N LEU A 259 -18.17 7.51 -2.55
CA LEU A 259 -17.20 7.74 -1.48
C LEU A 259 -15.78 8.07 -1.97
N SER A 260 -15.46 7.83 -3.24
CA SER A 260 -14.16 8.24 -3.80
C SER A 260 -14.06 9.76 -3.87
N VAL A 261 -12.85 10.30 -3.99
CA VAL A 261 -12.63 11.74 -4.20
C VAL A 261 -13.43 12.27 -5.40
N PRO A 262 -13.41 11.65 -6.60
CA PRO A 262 -14.29 12.05 -7.70
C PRO A 262 -15.79 11.96 -7.36
N GLY A 263 -16.18 10.95 -6.57
CA GLY A 263 -17.54 10.76 -6.07
C GLY A 263 -18.03 11.91 -5.21
N ILE A 264 -17.26 12.23 -4.17
CA ILE A 264 -17.53 13.32 -3.23
C ILE A 264 -17.62 14.65 -3.98
N LEU A 265 -16.62 14.98 -4.81
CA LEU A 265 -16.62 16.24 -5.55
C LEU A 265 -17.83 16.36 -6.49
N ARG A 266 -18.25 15.27 -7.13
CA ARG A 266 -19.45 15.27 -7.98
C ARG A 266 -20.72 15.48 -7.17
N HIS A 267 -20.85 14.85 -6.00
CA HIS A 267 -22.01 15.02 -5.14
C HIS A 267 -22.14 16.47 -4.64
N PHE A 268 -21.02 17.11 -4.28
CA PHE A 268 -21.00 18.53 -3.95
C PHE A 268 -21.39 19.42 -5.13
N ARG A 269 -20.89 19.14 -6.34
CA ARG A 269 -21.28 19.92 -7.54
C ARG A 269 -22.79 19.83 -7.79
N GLN A 270 -23.35 18.63 -7.74
CA GLN A 270 -24.80 18.43 -7.91
C GLN A 270 -25.61 19.23 -6.89
N ARG A 271 -25.20 19.25 -5.62
CA ARG A 271 -25.90 20.04 -4.59
C ARG A 271 -25.75 21.56 -4.75
N LEU A 272 -24.66 22.01 -5.36
CA LEU A 272 -24.48 23.43 -5.72
C LEU A 272 -25.37 23.81 -6.93
N ASP A 273 -25.56 22.89 -7.89
CA ASP A 273 -26.46 23.07 -9.04
C ASP A 273 -27.93 23.21 -8.62
N GLU A 274 -28.32 22.61 -7.50
CA GLU A 274 -29.66 22.75 -6.90
C GLU A 274 -29.92 24.16 -6.34
N GLY A 275 -28.94 25.07 -6.38
CA GLY A 275 -29.08 26.46 -5.94
C GLY A 275 -29.03 26.65 -4.42
N VAL A 276 -28.54 25.65 -3.68
CA VAL A 276 -28.39 25.72 -2.23
C VAL A 276 -27.27 26.70 -1.88
N MET A 277 -27.58 27.70 -1.03
CA MET A 277 -26.58 28.68 -0.60
C MET A 277 -25.39 28.00 0.09
N SER A 278 -24.18 28.27 -0.40
CA SER A 278 -22.93 27.76 0.16
C SER A 278 -21.77 28.71 -0.12
N SER A 279 -20.80 28.75 0.78
CA SER A 279 -19.51 29.42 0.55
C SER A 279 -18.70 28.79 -0.60
N LEU A 280 -19.05 27.57 -1.00
CA LEU A 280 -18.42 26.83 -2.09
C LEU A 280 -18.90 27.25 -3.48
N GLN A 281 -19.97 28.06 -3.62
CA GLN A 281 -20.54 28.43 -4.91
C GLN A 281 -19.50 29.09 -5.85
N LYS A 282 -18.58 29.87 -5.29
CA LYS A 282 -17.50 30.54 -6.03
C LYS A 282 -16.52 29.58 -6.72
N TYR A 283 -16.42 28.33 -6.26
CA TYR A 283 -15.56 27.30 -6.83
C TYR A 283 -16.29 26.40 -7.83
N HIS A 284 -17.60 26.56 -7.99
CA HIS A 284 -18.41 25.79 -8.93
C HIS A 284 -18.33 26.37 -10.35
N GLN A 285 -18.28 27.70 -10.48
CA GLN A 285 -18.33 28.41 -11.77
C GLN A 285 -16.97 28.83 -12.33
N ASN A 286 -15.88 28.64 -11.57
CA ASN A 286 -14.56 29.14 -11.93
C ASN A 286 -13.61 27.99 -12.32
N ASP A 287 -13.35 27.84 -13.61
CA ASP A 287 -12.42 26.82 -14.15
C ASP A 287 -11.00 26.95 -13.58
N SER A 288 -10.58 28.15 -13.18
CA SER A 288 -9.25 28.40 -12.61
C SER A 288 -9.14 28.04 -11.13
N ASP A 289 -10.26 27.93 -10.41
CA ASP A 289 -10.30 27.72 -8.97
C ASP A 289 -11.26 26.59 -8.57
N ASN A 290 -10.96 25.39 -9.08
CA ASN A 290 -11.78 24.19 -8.96
C ASN A 290 -12.09 23.76 -7.52
N LEU A 291 -13.30 23.24 -7.30
CA LEU A 291 -13.68 22.57 -6.07
C LEU A 291 -12.69 21.45 -5.69
N SER A 292 -12.27 21.41 -4.42
CA SER A 292 -11.34 20.41 -3.89
C SER A 292 -11.75 19.95 -2.48
N LEU A 293 -11.21 18.82 -2.03
CA LEU A 293 -11.45 18.33 -0.67
C LEU A 293 -10.96 19.32 0.40
N GLU A 294 -9.88 20.04 0.13
CA GLU A 294 -9.37 21.07 1.05
C GLU A 294 -10.38 22.19 1.24
N LYS A 295 -10.99 22.67 0.15
CA LYS A 295 -12.03 23.70 0.20
C LYS A 295 -13.28 23.21 0.92
N ILE A 296 -13.69 21.97 0.67
CA ILE A 296 -14.79 21.31 1.38
C ILE A 296 -14.50 21.25 2.89
N ARG A 297 -13.29 20.82 3.28
CA ARG A 297 -12.88 20.79 4.69
C ARG A 297 -12.93 22.17 5.33
N ASN A 298 -12.44 23.20 4.65
CA ASN A 298 -12.44 24.58 5.17
C ASN A 298 -13.88 25.09 5.36
N ALA A 299 -14.77 24.86 4.39
CA ALA A 299 -16.19 25.20 4.50
C ALA A 299 -16.89 24.44 5.65
N ALA A 300 -16.53 23.17 5.89
CA ALA A 300 -17.06 22.40 7.02
C ALA A 300 -16.65 23.01 8.37
N THR A 301 -15.39 23.43 8.51
CA THR A 301 -14.88 24.13 9.70
C THR A 301 -15.62 25.45 9.94
N GLU A 302 -15.96 26.17 8.86
CA GLU A 302 -16.78 27.39 8.90
C GLU A 302 -18.29 27.12 9.09
N ARG A 303 -18.67 25.85 9.28
CA ARG A 303 -20.06 25.40 9.48
C ARG A 303 -21.00 25.73 8.31
N ASP A 304 -20.48 25.69 7.08
CA ASP A 304 -21.28 25.80 5.86
C ASP A 304 -22.36 24.70 5.83
N LYS A 305 -23.64 25.11 5.71
CA LYS A 305 -24.79 24.20 5.87
C LYS A 305 -24.86 23.15 4.77
N LEU A 306 -24.61 23.54 3.52
CA LEU A 306 -24.55 22.59 2.41
C LEU A 306 -23.46 21.56 2.67
N THR A 307 -22.28 22.02 3.07
CA THR A 307 -21.13 21.14 3.33
C THR A 307 -21.43 20.15 4.45
N LEU A 308 -21.91 20.61 5.60
CA LEU A 308 -22.22 19.73 6.73
C LEU A 308 -23.31 18.71 6.40
N SER A 309 -24.38 19.13 5.72
CA SER A 309 -25.43 18.20 5.30
C SER A 309 -24.94 17.20 4.26
N THR A 310 -24.13 17.63 3.28
CA THR A 310 -23.57 16.75 2.24
C THR A 310 -22.61 15.72 2.84
N LEU A 311 -21.75 16.15 3.77
CA LEU A 311 -20.87 15.25 4.50
C LEU A 311 -21.64 14.27 5.39
N PHE A 312 -22.77 14.70 5.97
CA PHE A 312 -23.65 13.81 6.72
C PHE A 312 -24.22 12.71 5.81
N ASP A 313 -24.75 13.08 4.64
CA ASP A 313 -25.29 12.13 3.66
C ASP A 313 -24.22 11.12 3.20
N ILE A 314 -23.01 11.61 2.87
CA ILE A 314 -21.85 10.76 2.53
C ILE A 314 -21.48 9.84 3.71
N GLY A 315 -21.51 10.36 4.94
CA GLY A 315 -21.23 9.62 6.16
C GLY A 315 -22.21 8.46 6.39
N LEU A 316 -23.48 8.60 6.01
CA LEU A 316 -24.46 7.51 6.06
C LEU A 316 -24.05 6.37 5.11
N PHE A 317 -23.65 6.68 3.88
CA PHE A 317 -23.15 5.66 2.94
C PHE A 317 -21.89 4.96 3.47
N LEU A 318 -20.96 5.71 4.07
CA LEU A 318 -19.77 5.13 4.69
C LEU A 318 -20.13 4.21 5.87
N GLY A 319 -21.05 4.64 6.74
CA GLY A 319 -21.57 3.82 7.84
C GLY A 319 -22.17 2.51 7.36
N ASP A 320 -22.99 2.55 6.31
CA ASP A 320 -23.56 1.36 5.69
C ASP A 320 -22.48 0.41 5.13
N ALA A 321 -21.41 0.96 4.54
CA ALA A 321 -20.27 0.17 4.06
C ALA A 321 -19.58 -0.57 5.21
N CYS A 322 -19.25 0.16 6.28
CA CYS A 322 -18.59 -0.38 7.45
C CYS A 322 -19.45 -1.47 8.12
N ILE A 323 -20.75 -1.25 8.28
CA ILE A 323 -21.66 -2.25 8.87
C ILE A 323 -21.71 -3.53 8.03
N LYS A 324 -21.73 -3.42 6.69
CA LYS A 324 -21.70 -4.58 5.79
C LYS A 324 -20.39 -5.36 5.94
N LEU A 325 -19.24 -4.67 5.99
CA LEU A 325 -17.94 -5.31 6.23
C LEU A 325 -17.90 -6.05 7.57
N ILE A 326 -18.28 -5.37 8.65
CA ILE A 326 -18.26 -5.92 10.01
C ILE A 326 -19.15 -7.16 10.16
N LYS A 327 -20.27 -7.22 9.43
CA LYS A 327 -21.19 -8.36 9.51
C LYS A 327 -20.77 -9.56 8.64
N ILE A 328 -19.94 -9.36 7.63
CA ILE A 328 -19.51 -10.40 6.70
C ILE A 328 -18.21 -11.06 7.15
N LEU A 329 -17.30 -10.29 7.76
CA LEU A 329 -15.95 -10.70 8.16
C LEU A 329 -15.88 -11.09 9.62
#